data_AF-A0A150XBI7-F1
#
_entry.id   AF-A0A150XBI7-F1
#
_cell.length_a   1.000
_cell.length_b   1.000
_cell.length_c   1.000
_cell.angle_alpha   90.00
_cell.angle_beta   90.00
_cell.angle_gamma   90.00
#
_symmetry.space_group_name_H-M   'P 1'
#
loop_
_entity.id
_entity.type
_entity.pdbx_description
1 polymer ?
#
loop_
_entity_poly.entity_id
_entity_poly.type
_entity_poly.pdbx_seq_one_letter_code
_entity_poly.pdbx_strand_id
1 'polypeptide(L)'
;MAILACNRPPDLPVTPEVSFADVVFEVKNAGDPLFEENTLKLSINIQDGDGDLGLSGEEASGPYAPYNLVEENGELVQFGQRPEDPPFTCLDYIVEDKENLDVNGDGDFADTLLINFNENQFNIEVDFFVKRNGTFEEVDLRAQPAGSANENTFCGISFDGRFPCLSSEDNPCSIVRNSNRPIEGVITYDMVSGIFLPLFRTDTIKLEFKIRDRALNTSNVGESPEFTLQSIRREVN
;
A
#
# COMPACT_ATOMS: atom_id res chain seq x y z
N MET A 1 39.80 39.02 1.59
CA MET A 1 39.60 37.62 1.99
C MET A 1 38.10 37.40 2.02
N ALA A 2 37.53 36.93 0.91
CA ALA A 2 36.10 36.69 0.79
C ALA A 2 35.81 35.27 1.28
N ILE A 3 35.05 35.16 2.36
CA ILE A 3 34.57 33.88 2.89
C ILE A 3 33.39 33.49 2.00
N LEU A 4 33.62 32.58 1.06
CA LEU A 4 32.54 31.89 0.37
C LEU A 4 31.81 31.04 1.41
N ALA A 5 30.73 31.58 1.96
CA ALA A 5 29.72 30.78 2.65
C ALA A 5 29.08 29.88 1.59
N CYS A 6 29.58 28.65 1.43
CA CYS A 6 28.71 27.57 0.97
C CYS A 6 27.64 27.42 2.04
N ASN A 7 26.42 27.89 1.77
CA ASN A 7 25.27 27.42 2.53
C ASN A 7 25.30 25.90 2.42
N ARG A 8 25.54 25.20 3.54
CA ARG A 8 25.31 23.76 3.55
C ARG A 8 23.83 23.56 3.15
N PRO A 9 23.54 22.65 2.22
CA PRO A 9 22.17 22.20 2.02
C PRO A 9 21.56 21.88 3.39
N PRO A 10 20.28 22.21 3.63
CA PRO A 10 19.63 21.79 4.86
C PRO A 10 19.81 20.28 5.01
N ASP A 11 20.19 19.83 6.22
CA ASP A 11 20.18 18.40 6.52
C ASP A 11 18.71 17.94 6.46
N LEU A 12 18.41 16.95 5.63
CA LEU A 12 17.07 16.39 5.50
C LEU A 12 16.68 15.60 6.77
N PRO A 13 15.40 15.59 7.16
CA PRO A 13 14.93 14.83 8.33
C PRO A 13 15.08 13.32 8.09
N VAL A 14 15.39 12.58 9.15
CA VAL A 14 15.43 11.09 9.12
C VAL A 14 14.02 10.51 8.97
N THR A 15 13.00 11.18 9.52
CA THR A 15 11.61 10.77 9.22
C THR A 15 11.26 11.24 7.82
N PRO A 16 10.67 10.37 6.98
CA PRO A 16 10.35 10.75 5.61
C PRO A 16 9.29 11.85 5.56
N GLU A 17 9.35 12.69 4.54
CA GLU A 17 8.33 13.68 4.23
C GLU A 17 7.77 13.44 2.82
N VAL A 18 6.46 13.63 2.68
CA VAL A 18 5.75 13.44 1.40
C VAL A 18 4.88 14.64 1.05
N SER A 19 4.77 14.90 -0.25
CA SER A 19 3.78 15.84 -0.77
C SER A 19 3.29 15.43 -2.16
N PHE A 20 2.10 15.88 -2.52
CA PHE A 20 1.50 15.57 -3.82
C PHE A 20 2.31 16.17 -4.98
N ALA A 21 2.55 15.37 -6.03
CA ALA A 21 3.17 15.84 -7.26
C ALA A 21 2.20 15.80 -8.45
N ASP A 22 1.58 14.65 -8.74
CA ASP A 22 0.63 14.49 -9.84
C ASP A 22 -0.30 13.29 -9.58
N VAL A 23 -1.44 13.26 -10.26
CA VAL A 23 -2.28 12.06 -10.36
C VAL A 23 -2.82 11.92 -11.77
N VAL A 24 -2.69 10.71 -12.32
CA VAL A 24 -3.04 10.41 -13.70
C VAL A 24 -3.84 9.12 -13.75
N PHE A 25 -4.88 9.11 -14.59
CA PHE A 25 -5.63 7.89 -14.87
C PHE A 25 -5.40 7.45 -16.31
N GLU A 26 -4.99 6.20 -16.51
CA GLU A 26 -4.73 5.60 -17.81
C GLU A 26 -5.65 4.40 -18.03
N VAL A 27 -6.13 4.26 -19.27
CA VAL A 27 -6.89 3.08 -19.71
C VAL A 27 -6.17 2.50 -20.91
N LYS A 28 -5.54 1.35 -20.76
CA LYS A 28 -4.91 0.63 -21.88
C LYS A 28 -5.90 -0.37 -22.47
N ASN A 29 -5.80 -0.61 -23.77
CA ASN A 29 -6.70 -1.51 -24.52
C ASN A 29 -8.19 -1.19 -24.31
N ALA A 30 -8.54 0.10 -24.25
CA ALA A 30 -9.90 0.54 -23.96
C ALA A 30 -10.94 -0.10 -24.89
N GLY A 31 -11.98 -0.68 -24.31
CA GLY A 31 -13.04 -1.38 -25.04
C GLY A 31 -12.73 -2.83 -25.39
N ASP A 32 -11.57 -3.37 -25.00
CA ASP A 32 -11.29 -4.81 -25.01
C ASP A 32 -11.65 -5.43 -23.66
N PRO A 33 -12.79 -6.15 -23.53
CA PRO A 33 -13.23 -6.69 -22.25
C PRO A 33 -12.31 -7.76 -21.65
N LEU A 34 -11.34 -8.28 -22.43
CA LEU A 34 -10.37 -9.28 -21.94
C LEU A 34 -9.03 -8.66 -21.55
N PHE A 35 -8.69 -7.48 -22.06
CA PHE A 35 -7.36 -6.88 -21.92
C PHE A 35 -7.37 -5.42 -21.48
N GLU A 36 -8.53 -4.82 -21.20
CA GLU A 36 -8.62 -3.46 -20.66
C GLU A 36 -7.95 -3.37 -19.29
N GLU A 37 -6.98 -2.47 -19.17
CA GLU A 37 -6.22 -2.22 -17.94
C GLU A 37 -6.47 -0.78 -17.49
N ASN A 38 -6.99 -0.62 -16.28
CA ASN A 38 -7.27 0.66 -15.66
C ASN A 38 -6.19 0.95 -14.60
N THR A 39 -5.43 2.03 -14.80
CA THR A 39 -4.27 2.36 -13.95
C THR A 39 -4.40 3.76 -13.40
N LEU A 40 -4.47 3.88 -12.07
CA LEU A 40 -4.36 5.15 -11.36
C LEU A 40 -2.92 5.32 -10.89
N LYS A 41 -2.23 6.31 -11.45
CA LYS A 41 -0.83 6.64 -11.17
C LYS A 41 -0.80 7.81 -10.19
N LEU A 42 -0.25 7.58 -9.00
CA LEU A 42 -0.02 8.62 -8.00
C LEU A 42 1.47 8.97 -7.97
N SER A 43 1.80 10.21 -8.34
CA SER A 43 3.17 10.73 -8.21
C SER A 43 3.29 11.55 -6.92
N ILE A 44 4.30 11.22 -6.11
CA ILE A 44 4.56 11.86 -4.83
C ILE A 44 5.99 12.37 -4.77
N ASN A 45 6.19 13.59 -4.26
CA ASN A 45 7.51 14.06 -3.88
C ASN A 45 7.88 13.39 -2.54
N ILE A 46 9.12 12.90 -2.44
CA ILE A 46 9.68 12.28 -1.24
C ILE A 46 10.94 13.01 -0.80
N GLN A 47 11.13 13.11 0.51
CA GLN A 47 12.38 13.53 1.15
C GLN A 47 12.69 12.59 2.31
N ASP A 48 13.94 12.15 2.41
CA ASP A 48 14.40 11.23 3.45
C ASP A 48 15.89 11.39 3.71
N GLY A 49 16.29 11.55 4.98
CA GLY A 49 17.60 12.07 5.36
C GLY A 49 18.71 11.03 5.46
N ASP A 50 18.38 9.79 5.83
CA ASP A 50 19.31 8.66 5.92
C ASP A 50 19.13 7.64 4.79
N GLY A 51 18.12 7.83 3.95
CA GLY A 51 17.97 7.16 2.67
C GLY A 51 17.49 5.72 2.81
N ASP A 52 16.87 5.34 3.91
CA ASP A 52 16.47 3.95 4.18
C ASP A 52 15.07 3.60 3.65
N LEU A 53 14.56 4.37 2.68
CA LEU A 53 13.26 4.11 2.04
C LEU A 53 13.20 2.79 1.23
N GLY A 54 12.05 2.13 1.37
CA GLY A 54 11.63 0.99 0.56
C GLY A 54 11.91 -0.37 1.19
N LEU A 55 11.24 -1.39 0.67
CA LEU A 55 11.32 -2.78 1.13
C LEU A 55 11.57 -3.69 -0.06
N SER A 56 12.28 -4.81 0.16
CA SER A 56 12.33 -5.87 -0.84
C SER A 56 10.99 -6.61 -0.89
N GLY A 57 10.64 -7.13 -2.07
CA GLY A 57 9.50 -8.06 -2.20
C GLY A 57 9.69 -9.36 -1.41
N GLU A 58 10.93 -9.71 -1.05
CA GLU A 58 11.28 -10.93 -0.31
C GLU A 58 11.39 -10.71 1.21
N GLU A 59 11.29 -9.47 1.69
CA GLU A 59 11.36 -9.17 3.13
C GLU A 59 10.05 -9.53 3.86
N ALA A 60 9.88 -10.81 4.16
CA ALA A 60 8.67 -11.35 4.80
C ALA A 60 8.91 -11.82 6.25
N SER A 61 9.90 -11.24 6.94
CA SER A 61 10.25 -11.62 8.33
C SER A 61 10.47 -10.40 9.22
N GLY A 62 10.51 -10.63 10.54
CA GLY A 62 10.69 -9.57 11.53
C GLY A 62 9.53 -8.56 11.50
N PRO A 63 9.81 -7.25 11.55
CA PRO A 63 8.75 -6.23 11.55
C PRO A 63 7.97 -6.15 10.22
N TYR A 64 8.41 -6.86 9.17
CA TYR A 64 7.80 -6.84 7.83
C TYR A 64 7.09 -8.14 7.45
N ALA A 65 6.98 -9.09 8.39
CA ALA A 65 6.19 -10.29 8.18
C ALA A 65 4.74 -9.90 7.84
N PRO A 66 4.07 -10.50 6.84
CA PRO A 66 2.72 -10.11 6.44
C PRO A 66 1.69 -10.18 7.58
N TYR A 67 1.88 -11.12 8.50
CA TYR A 67 1.02 -11.31 9.66
C TYR A 67 1.75 -12.12 10.73
N ASN A 68 1.16 -12.15 11.92
CA ASN A 68 1.49 -13.13 12.95
C ASN A 68 0.28 -14.06 13.15
N LEU A 69 0.51 -15.36 13.30
CA LEU A 69 -0.55 -16.30 13.66
C LEU A 69 -1.04 -16.04 15.09
N VAL A 70 -2.34 -16.21 15.32
CA VAL A 70 -2.91 -16.12 16.67
C VAL A 70 -2.89 -17.49 17.33
N GLU A 71 -2.24 -17.55 18.50
CA GLU A 71 -2.16 -18.74 19.33
C GLU A 71 -2.91 -18.54 20.65
N GLU A 72 -3.57 -19.60 21.11
CA GLU A 72 -4.18 -19.69 22.44
C GLU A 72 -3.80 -21.04 23.07
N ASN A 73 -3.22 -21.00 24.28
CA ASN A 73 -2.75 -22.20 25.00
C ASN A 73 -1.76 -23.08 24.21
N GLY A 74 -1.03 -22.50 23.25
CA GLY A 74 -0.07 -23.20 22.40
C GLY A 74 -0.70 -23.91 21.19
N GLU A 75 -1.97 -23.65 20.91
CA GLU A 75 -2.66 -24.10 19.69
C GLU A 75 -3.06 -22.89 18.86
N LEU A 76 -3.08 -23.05 17.54
CA LEU A 76 -3.50 -22.00 16.62
C LEU A 76 -5.02 -21.87 16.63
N VAL A 77 -5.49 -20.63 16.56
CA VAL A 77 -6.92 -20.34 16.55
C VAL A 77 -7.46 -20.50 15.12
N GLN A 78 -8.37 -21.45 14.92
CA GLN A 78 -9.06 -21.66 13.64
C GLN A 78 -10.37 -20.86 13.58
N PHE A 79 -10.79 -20.55 12.35
CA PHE A 79 -12.07 -19.90 12.08
C PHE A 79 -13.26 -20.65 12.70
N GLY A 80 -14.12 -19.92 13.40
CA GLY A 80 -15.34 -20.45 14.01
C GLY A 80 -15.14 -21.19 15.33
N GLN A 81 -13.91 -21.28 15.88
CA GLN A 81 -13.67 -21.86 17.19
C GLN A 81 -14.20 -20.99 18.34
N ARG A 82 -14.12 -19.65 18.21
CA ARG A 82 -14.52 -18.72 19.26
C ARG A 82 -15.64 -17.77 18.81
N PRO A 83 -16.71 -17.61 19.60
CA PRO A 83 -17.82 -16.72 19.25
C PRO A 83 -17.46 -15.22 19.17
N GLU A 84 -16.39 -14.80 19.83
CA GLU A 84 -15.92 -13.42 19.89
C GLU A 84 -15.00 -13.02 18.74
N ASP A 85 -14.53 -13.99 17.96
CA ASP A 85 -13.65 -13.73 16.82
C ASP A 85 -14.38 -12.96 15.71
N PRO A 86 -13.64 -12.17 14.90
CA PRO A 86 -14.23 -11.45 13.78
C PRO A 86 -14.92 -12.41 12.80
N PRO A 87 -15.94 -11.95 12.06
CA PRO A 87 -16.42 -12.69 10.89
C PRO A 87 -15.27 -12.94 9.91
N PHE A 88 -15.40 -13.94 9.05
CA PHE A 88 -14.36 -14.24 8.06
C PHE A 88 -14.07 -13.02 7.17
N THR A 89 -12.84 -12.51 7.26
CA THR A 89 -12.26 -11.57 6.30
C THR A 89 -10.83 -12.02 5.97
N CYS A 90 -10.28 -11.59 4.84
CA CYS A 90 -8.88 -11.89 4.51
C CYS A 90 -7.87 -10.97 5.22
N LEU A 91 -8.33 -10.01 6.03
CA LEU A 91 -7.47 -9.25 6.93
C LEU A 91 -7.34 -9.98 8.28
N ASP A 92 -8.38 -10.71 8.68
CA ASP A 92 -8.41 -11.40 9.96
C ASP A 92 -7.98 -12.87 9.84
N TYR A 93 -8.08 -13.48 8.65
CA TYR A 93 -7.80 -14.90 8.44
C TYR A 93 -6.92 -15.20 7.22
N ILE A 94 -6.10 -16.23 7.36
CA ILE A 94 -5.38 -16.90 6.25
C ILE A 94 -6.04 -18.25 5.95
N VAL A 95 -6.18 -18.58 4.65
CA VAL A 95 -6.72 -19.88 4.19
C VAL A 95 -5.59 -20.67 3.55
N GLU A 96 -5.29 -21.85 4.09
CA GLU A 96 -4.14 -22.68 3.66
C GLU A 96 -4.37 -23.35 2.28
N ASP A 97 -5.62 -23.74 1.99
CA ASP A 97 -6.01 -24.53 0.80
C ASP A 97 -5.79 -23.77 -0.51
N LYS A 98 -5.85 -22.43 -0.47
CA LYS A 98 -5.79 -21.62 -1.70
C LYS A 98 -4.41 -21.62 -2.36
N GLU A 99 -3.34 -21.82 -1.59
CA GLU A 99 -1.97 -21.65 -2.06
C GLU A 99 -1.08 -22.88 -1.79
N ASN A 100 -1.64 -24.00 -1.30
CA ASN A 100 -0.88 -25.14 -0.75
C ASN A 100 0.19 -24.67 0.26
N LEU A 101 -0.15 -23.67 1.06
CA LEU A 101 0.70 -23.14 2.11
C LEU A 101 0.34 -23.85 3.41
N ASP A 102 1.24 -24.71 3.87
CA ASP A 102 1.18 -25.32 5.21
C ASP A 102 1.79 -24.31 6.19
N VAL A 103 0.97 -23.38 6.68
CA VAL A 103 1.42 -22.23 7.49
C VAL A 103 1.62 -22.66 8.94
N ASN A 104 0.85 -23.65 9.40
CA ASN A 104 0.96 -24.23 10.74
C ASN A 104 1.95 -25.41 10.85
N GLY A 105 2.38 -26.01 9.74
CA GLY A 105 3.32 -27.12 9.68
C GLY A 105 2.72 -28.48 10.07
N ASP A 106 1.40 -28.63 10.06
CA ASP A 106 0.72 -29.87 10.46
C ASP A 106 0.51 -30.84 9.29
N GLY A 107 0.79 -30.39 8.06
CA GLY A 107 0.64 -31.16 6.83
C GLY A 107 -0.80 -31.34 6.36
N ASP A 108 -1.76 -30.71 7.03
CA ASP A 108 -3.10 -30.40 6.54
C ASP A 108 -3.06 -29.01 5.88
N PHE A 109 -3.81 -28.85 4.81
CA PHE A 109 -3.92 -27.56 4.10
C PHE A 109 -5.35 -27.02 4.20
N ALA A 110 -6.22 -27.65 5.00
CA ALA A 110 -7.64 -27.33 5.04
C ALA A 110 -8.02 -26.23 6.04
N ASP A 111 -7.08 -25.77 6.87
CA ASP A 111 -7.42 -24.83 7.93
C ASP A 111 -7.56 -23.39 7.44
N THR A 112 -8.40 -22.65 8.17
CA THR A 112 -8.50 -21.20 8.08
C THR A 112 -8.09 -20.65 9.44
N LEU A 113 -6.95 -19.99 9.50
CA LEU A 113 -6.29 -19.61 10.75
C LEU A 113 -6.45 -18.11 11.00
N LEU A 114 -6.71 -17.74 12.25
CA LEU A 114 -6.79 -16.34 12.67
C LEU A 114 -5.39 -15.72 12.67
N ILE A 115 -5.30 -14.50 12.14
CA ILE A 115 -4.06 -13.75 12.01
C ILE A 115 -4.16 -12.35 12.63
N ASN A 116 -3.04 -11.84 13.09
CA ASN A 116 -2.83 -10.41 13.29
C ASN A 116 -2.16 -9.85 12.05
N PHE A 117 -2.93 -9.21 11.17
CA PHE A 117 -2.40 -8.52 10.00
C PHE A 117 -1.36 -7.48 10.41
N ASN A 118 -0.25 -7.42 9.68
CA ASN A 118 0.82 -6.47 9.95
C ASN A 118 0.85 -5.36 8.91
N GLU A 119 0.35 -4.16 9.25
CA GLU A 119 0.41 -2.99 8.37
C GLU A 119 1.84 -2.59 8.00
N ASN A 120 2.82 -2.90 8.86
CA ASN A 120 4.23 -2.60 8.59
C ASN A 120 4.81 -3.43 7.45
N GLN A 121 4.11 -4.45 6.96
CA GLN A 121 4.52 -5.15 5.74
C GLN A 121 4.52 -4.23 4.52
N PHE A 122 3.86 -3.08 4.57
CA PHE A 122 3.81 -2.09 3.51
C PHE A 122 4.61 -0.83 3.88
N ASN A 123 5.11 -0.16 2.85
CA ASN A 123 5.89 1.08 2.97
C ASN A 123 5.23 2.27 2.24
N ILE A 124 4.11 2.03 1.57
CA ILE A 124 3.21 3.05 1.05
C ILE A 124 1.78 2.63 1.34
N GLU A 125 1.00 3.58 1.87
CA GLU A 125 -0.42 3.42 2.15
C GLU A 125 -1.20 4.51 1.40
N VAL A 126 -2.32 4.15 0.77
CA VAL A 126 -3.16 5.06 -0.03
C VAL A 126 -4.62 4.90 0.33
N ASP A 127 -5.22 5.99 0.80
CA ASP A 127 -6.63 6.08 1.19
C ASP A 127 -7.45 6.83 0.15
N PHE A 128 -8.66 6.35 -0.11
CA PHE A 128 -9.55 6.89 -1.13
C PHE A 128 -10.76 7.55 -0.49
N PHE A 129 -11.08 8.77 -0.91
CA PHE A 129 -12.23 9.50 -0.40
C PHE A 129 -13.14 9.92 -1.54
N VAL A 130 -14.44 9.76 -1.36
CA VAL A 130 -15.48 10.22 -2.30
C VAL A 130 -16.26 11.37 -1.68
N LYS A 131 -16.50 12.43 -2.46
CA LYS A 131 -17.30 13.56 -2.03
C LYS A 131 -18.79 13.22 -2.13
N ARG A 132 -19.48 13.15 -0.99
CA ARG A 132 -20.93 12.96 -0.86
C ARG A 132 -21.52 14.17 -0.13
N ASN A 133 -22.53 14.80 -0.70
CA ASN A 133 -23.20 15.98 -0.10
C ASN A 133 -22.25 17.11 0.33
N GLY A 134 -21.11 17.26 -0.35
CA GLY A 134 -20.09 18.28 -0.06
C GLY A 134 -19.05 17.87 0.98
N THR A 135 -19.19 16.71 1.63
CA THR A 135 -18.22 16.13 2.57
C THR A 135 -17.49 14.95 1.95
N PHE A 136 -16.21 14.78 2.28
CA PHE A 136 -15.46 13.60 1.87
C PHE A 136 -15.70 12.46 2.87
N GLU A 137 -16.07 11.30 2.33
CA GLU A 137 -16.25 10.05 3.06
C GLU A 137 -15.24 9.05 2.51
N GLU A 138 -14.55 8.34 3.39
CA GLU A 138 -13.59 7.31 3.00
C GLU A 138 -14.32 6.13 2.33
N VAL A 139 -13.75 5.67 1.22
CA VAL A 139 -14.08 4.38 0.63
C VAL A 139 -12.98 3.43 1.08
N ASP A 140 -13.23 2.74 2.19
CA ASP A 140 -12.29 1.74 2.70
C ASP A 140 -12.26 0.55 1.76
N LEU A 141 -11.17 0.44 1.01
CA LEU A 141 -10.91 -0.64 0.05
C LEU A 141 -10.20 -1.84 0.69
N ARG A 142 -9.64 -1.65 1.89
CA ARG A 142 -9.05 -2.72 2.70
C ARG A 142 -10.17 -3.55 3.32
N ALA A 143 -11.22 -2.89 3.81
CA ALA A 143 -12.41 -3.56 4.30
C ALA A 143 -13.21 -4.21 3.18
N GLN A 144 -13.76 -5.39 3.47
CA GLN A 144 -14.81 -5.98 2.64
C GLN A 144 -16.06 -5.08 2.73
N PRO A 145 -16.61 -4.58 1.61
CA PRO A 145 -17.82 -3.76 1.69
C PRO A 145 -18.99 -4.60 2.23
N ALA A 146 -19.51 -4.22 3.39
CA ALA A 146 -20.68 -4.84 4.01
C ALA A 146 -21.88 -4.81 3.05
N GLY A 147 -22.52 -5.96 2.83
CA GLY A 147 -23.65 -6.13 1.91
C GLY A 147 -23.31 -6.29 0.42
N SER A 148 -22.03 -6.44 0.03
CA SER A 148 -21.70 -6.83 -1.34
C SER A 148 -21.98 -8.31 -1.60
N ALA A 149 -22.28 -8.69 -2.85
CA ALA A 149 -22.43 -10.11 -3.24
C ALA A 149 -21.15 -10.95 -2.98
N ASN A 150 -20.05 -10.28 -2.66
CA ASN A 150 -18.72 -10.80 -2.43
C ASN A 150 -18.22 -10.55 -1.00
N GLU A 151 -19.10 -10.15 -0.07
CA GLU A 151 -18.80 -9.92 1.34
C GLU A 151 -18.09 -11.13 1.98
N ASN A 152 -18.30 -12.33 1.42
CA ASN A 152 -17.66 -13.58 1.87
C ASN A 152 -16.60 -14.13 0.89
N THR A 153 -16.20 -13.42 -0.18
CA THR A 153 -15.40 -14.02 -1.28
C THR A 153 -14.34 -13.10 -1.88
N PHE A 154 -14.44 -11.78 -1.69
CA PHE A 154 -13.35 -10.88 -2.07
C PHE A 154 -12.52 -10.58 -0.82
N CYS A 155 -11.32 -11.12 -0.76
CA CYS A 155 -10.27 -10.45 0.00
C CYS A 155 -10.22 -9.00 -0.52
N GLY A 156 -10.40 -8.02 0.36
CA GLY A 156 -10.44 -6.60 -0.03
C GLY A 156 -9.29 -6.25 -0.98
N ILE A 157 -9.52 -5.26 -1.83
CA ILE A 157 -8.48 -4.76 -2.74
C ILE A 157 -7.71 -3.66 -2.01
N SER A 158 -6.59 -4.01 -1.37
CA SER A 158 -5.70 -2.96 -0.87
C SER A 158 -4.87 -2.37 -2.01
N PHE A 159 -4.68 -1.06 -1.97
CA PHE A 159 -3.67 -0.35 -2.76
C PHE A 159 -2.50 0.13 -1.88
N ASP A 160 -2.38 -0.43 -0.68
CA ASP A 160 -1.12 -0.38 0.04
C ASP A 160 -0.12 -1.30 -0.62
N GLY A 161 1.16 -0.99 -0.47
CA GLY A 161 2.16 -1.80 -1.13
C GLY A 161 3.58 -1.57 -0.68
N ARG A 162 4.46 -2.15 -1.47
CA ARG A 162 5.91 -1.99 -1.36
C ARG A 162 6.42 -1.30 -2.62
N PHE A 163 7.09 -0.17 -2.46
CA PHE A 163 8.04 0.30 -3.47
C PHE A 163 9.44 -0.26 -3.14
N PRO A 164 10.27 -0.52 -4.18
CA PRO A 164 11.58 -1.14 -4.00
C PRO A 164 12.53 -0.22 -3.24
N CYS A 165 13.57 -0.79 -2.63
CA CYS A 165 14.58 -0.01 -1.95
C CYS A 165 15.24 1.02 -2.87
N LEU A 166 15.33 2.26 -2.39
CA LEU A 166 15.80 3.40 -3.16
C LEU A 166 17.28 3.74 -2.87
N SER A 167 17.92 3.05 -1.92
CA SER A 167 19.34 3.20 -1.62
C SER A 167 20.10 1.89 -1.41
N SER A 168 21.44 1.99 -1.37
CA SER A 168 22.33 0.92 -0.92
C SER A 168 23.50 1.50 -0.17
N GLU A 169 23.78 0.99 1.03
CA GLU A 169 25.03 0.29 1.37
C GLU A 169 24.88 -0.52 2.69
N ASP A 170 23.94 -0.13 3.56
CA ASP A 170 23.65 -0.86 4.82
C ASP A 170 22.40 -1.77 4.76
N ASN A 171 21.79 -1.90 3.57
CA ASN A 171 20.52 -2.61 3.34
C ASN A 171 20.61 -3.58 2.13
N PRO A 172 20.32 -4.89 2.28
CA PRO A 172 20.56 -5.95 1.28
C PRO A 172 19.71 -5.91 -0.01
N CYS A 173 18.85 -4.91 -0.21
CA CYS A 173 17.73 -4.98 -1.14
C CYS A 173 17.91 -4.21 -2.47
N SER A 174 19.14 -3.84 -2.86
CA SER A 174 19.34 -2.79 -3.86
C SER A 174 19.38 -3.22 -5.34
N ILE A 175 18.59 -2.52 -6.16
CA ILE A 175 18.81 -2.32 -7.61
C ILE A 175 19.74 -1.11 -7.83
N VAL A 176 19.72 -0.14 -6.91
CA VAL A 176 20.49 1.13 -6.96
C VAL A 176 21.78 0.96 -6.15
N ARG A 177 22.95 1.18 -6.75
CA ARG A 177 24.27 0.99 -6.08
C ARG A 177 24.94 2.33 -5.71
N ASN A 178 25.63 2.36 -4.58
CA ASN A 178 26.45 3.49 -4.07
C ASN A 178 25.65 4.77 -3.74
N SER A 179 24.50 4.65 -3.08
CA SER A 179 23.60 5.77 -2.79
C SER A 179 23.27 5.94 -1.31
N ASN A 180 24.27 5.87 -0.42
CA ASN A 180 24.12 6.24 1.00
C ASN A 180 24.01 7.77 1.16
N ARG A 181 22.93 8.33 0.64
CA ARG A 181 22.69 9.77 0.55
C ARG A 181 21.23 10.04 0.87
N PRO A 182 20.93 11.24 1.40
CA PRO A 182 19.56 11.70 1.48
C PRO A 182 18.84 11.52 0.13
N ILE A 183 17.60 11.05 0.18
CA ILE A 183 16.74 10.87 -0.99
C ILE A 183 15.86 12.09 -1.11
N GLU A 184 15.86 12.71 -2.29
CA GLU A 184 14.88 13.74 -2.67
C GLU A 184 14.49 13.49 -4.13
N GLY A 185 13.19 13.43 -4.41
CA GLY A 185 12.71 13.21 -5.77
C GLY A 185 11.23 12.90 -5.86
N VAL A 186 10.82 12.40 -7.02
CA VAL A 186 9.44 11.99 -7.30
C VAL A 186 9.42 10.50 -7.57
N ILE A 187 8.57 9.78 -6.85
CA ILE A 187 8.21 8.40 -7.19
C ILE A 187 6.80 8.37 -7.76
N THR A 188 6.53 7.43 -8.65
CA THR A 188 5.19 7.20 -9.20
C THR A 188 4.75 5.80 -8.83
N TYR A 189 3.63 5.72 -8.12
CA TYR A 189 3.01 4.50 -7.65
C TYR A 189 1.83 4.15 -8.56
N ASP A 190 1.94 3.02 -9.26
CA ASP A 190 0.95 2.54 -10.21
C ASP A 190 -0.03 1.59 -9.50
N MET A 191 -1.27 2.04 -9.35
CA MET A 191 -2.36 1.21 -8.86
C MET A 191 -3.16 0.70 -10.05
N VAL A 192 -3.15 -0.60 -10.29
CA VAL A 192 -3.84 -1.23 -11.44
C VAL A 192 -5.08 -1.95 -10.94
N SER A 193 -6.27 -1.54 -11.40
CA SER A 193 -7.51 -2.25 -11.06
C SER A 193 -8.69 -1.89 -11.95
N GLY A 194 -9.39 -2.91 -12.43
CA GLY A 194 -10.68 -2.77 -13.13
C GLY A 194 -11.80 -2.18 -12.27
N ILE A 195 -11.61 -2.04 -10.95
CA ILE A 195 -12.62 -1.52 -10.03
C ILE A 195 -12.81 0.00 -10.12
N PHE A 196 -11.80 0.74 -10.60
CA PHE A 196 -11.78 2.20 -10.47
C PHE A 196 -12.98 2.85 -11.19
N LEU A 197 -13.25 2.44 -12.42
CA LEU A 197 -14.38 2.95 -13.20
C LEU A 197 -15.75 2.61 -12.61
N PRO A 198 -16.09 1.35 -12.27
CA PRO A 198 -17.39 1.03 -11.69
C PRO A 198 -17.60 1.61 -10.29
N LEU A 199 -16.54 1.71 -9.48
CA LEU A 199 -16.60 2.24 -8.12
C LEU A 199 -16.74 3.77 -8.10
N PHE A 200 -15.81 4.48 -8.73
CA PHE A 200 -15.74 5.95 -8.66
C PHE A 200 -16.56 6.65 -9.74
N ARG A 201 -16.85 6.01 -10.88
CA ARG A 201 -17.68 6.57 -11.96
C ARG A 201 -17.31 8.01 -12.30
N THR A 202 -18.21 8.97 -12.01
CA THR A 202 -18.03 10.42 -12.18
C THR A 202 -17.95 11.15 -10.84
N ASP A 203 -17.81 10.41 -9.74
CA ASP A 203 -17.70 10.98 -8.40
C ASP A 203 -16.43 11.83 -8.29
N THR A 204 -16.52 12.91 -7.51
CA THR A 204 -15.35 13.69 -7.11
C THR A 204 -14.65 12.95 -5.99
N ILE A 205 -13.35 12.71 -6.18
CA ILE A 205 -12.50 11.97 -5.25
C ILE A 205 -11.28 12.78 -4.85
N LYS A 206 -10.69 12.40 -3.72
CA LYS A 206 -9.32 12.77 -3.35
C LYS A 206 -8.63 11.53 -2.79
N LEU A 207 -7.31 11.59 -2.76
CA LEU A 207 -6.45 10.57 -2.16
C LEU A 207 -5.68 11.18 -0.99
N GLU A 208 -5.56 10.41 0.08
CA GLU A 208 -4.57 10.64 1.12
C GLU A 208 -3.52 9.53 1.07
N PHE A 209 -2.27 9.84 1.39
CA PHE A 209 -1.19 8.87 1.31
C PHE A 209 -0.09 9.17 2.31
N LYS A 210 0.62 8.13 2.73
CA LYS A 210 1.80 8.22 3.60
C LYS A 210 2.78 7.11 3.22
N ILE A 211 4.04 7.31 3.59
CA ILE A 211 5.08 6.29 3.46
C ILE A 211 5.70 5.97 4.80
N ARG A 212 6.34 4.82 4.86
CA ARG A 212 7.10 4.35 6.02
C ARG A 212 8.49 3.93 5.58
N ASP A 213 9.48 4.33 6.34
CA ASP A 213 10.86 3.91 6.14
C ASP A 213 11.16 2.54 6.78
N ARG A 214 12.43 2.13 6.81
CA ARG A 214 12.85 0.84 7.38
C ARG A 214 13.13 0.87 8.88
N ALA A 215 13.17 2.04 9.49
CA ALA A 215 13.15 2.20 10.93
C ALA A 215 11.71 2.32 11.48
N LEU A 216 10.70 2.19 10.61
CA LEU A 216 9.27 2.36 10.88
C LEU A 216 8.88 3.82 11.21
N ASN A 217 9.70 4.81 10.86
CA ASN A 217 9.24 6.20 10.92
C ASN A 217 8.23 6.43 9.79
N THR A 218 7.08 7.00 10.17
CA THR A 218 5.98 7.27 9.25
C THR A 218 5.98 8.74 8.86
N SER A 219 5.75 9.02 7.58
CA SER A 219 5.72 10.40 7.08
C SER A 219 4.52 11.19 7.60
N ASN A 220 4.51 12.49 7.29
CA ASN A 220 3.25 13.24 7.27
C ASN A 220 2.24 12.62 6.28
N VAL A 221 0.97 12.98 6.40
CA VAL A 221 -0.06 12.64 5.41
C VAL A 221 0.03 13.65 4.25
N GLY A 222 0.21 13.14 3.04
CA GLY A 222 0.05 13.88 1.80
C GLY A 222 -1.38 13.75 1.28
N GLU A 223 -1.87 14.80 0.63
CA GLU A 223 -3.23 14.84 0.07
C GLU A 223 -3.18 15.34 -1.38
N SER A 224 -3.96 14.70 -2.26
CA SER A 224 -4.17 15.19 -3.63
C SER A 224 -5.31 16.23 -3.69
N PRO A 225 -5.30 17.15 -4.66
CA PRO A 225 -6.47 17.99 -4.96
C PRO A 225 -7.70 17.12 -5.28
N GLU A 226 -8.88 17.72 -5.26
CA GLU A 226 -10.08 17.03 -5.71
C GLU A 226 -10.02 16.76 -7.23
N PHE A 227 -10.39 15.56 -7.68
CA PHE A 227 -10.45 15.21 -9.09
C PHE A 227 -11.59 14.24 -9.42
N THR A 228 -11.86 14.05 -10.72
CA THR A 228 -12.61 12.88 -11.20
C THR A 228 -11.68 12.06 -12.09
N LEU A 229 -11.92 10.75 -12.23
CA LEU A 229 -11.09 9.92 -13.12
C LEU A 229 -11.05 10.47 -14.56
N GLN A 230 -12.12 11.12 -15.02
CA GLN A 230 -12.18 11.75 -16.34
C GLN A 230 -11.32 13.00 -16.45
N SER A 231 -11.20 13.81 -15.38
CA SER A 231 -10.43 15.06 -15.43
C SER A 231 -8.92 14.82 -15.48
N ILE A 232 -8.47 13.66 -15.02
CA ILE A 232 -7.05 13.26 -14.97
C ILE A 232 -6.71 12.17 -16.00
N ARG A 233 -7.64 11.83 -16.89
CA ARG A 233 -7.45 10.79 -17.89
C ARG A 233 -6.40 11.21 -18.91
N ARG A 234 -5.42 10.33 -19.17
CA ARG A 234 -4.47 10.46 -20.28
C ARG A 234 -4.68 9.33 -21.28
N GLU A 235 -4.61 9.67 -22.56
CA GLU A 235 -4.64 8.70 -23.65
C GLU A 235 -3.29 7.99 -23.72
N VAL A 236 -3.31 6.66 -23.69
CA VAL A 236 -2.13 5.83 -23.91
C VAL A 236 -2.15 5.42 -25.38
N ASN A 237 -1.20 5.93 -26.17
CA ASN A 237 -1.01 5.53 -27.57
C ASN A 237 -0.39 4.14 -27.68
#